data_AF-A0A2E0BA34-F1
#
_entry.id   AF-A0A2E0BA34-F1
#
_cell.length_a   1.000
_cell.length_b   1.000
_cell.length_c   1.000
_cell.angle_alpha   90.00
_cell.angle_beta   90.00
_cell.angle_gamma   90.00
#
_symmetry.space_group_name_H-M   'P 1'
#
loop_
_entity.id
_entity.type
_entity.pdbx_description
1 polymer ?
#
loop_
_entity_poly.entity_id
_entity_poly.type
_entity_poly.pdbx_seq_one_letter_code
_entity_poly.pdbx_strand_id
1 'polypeptide(L)'
;MYEEEQIVPKQWIDSTRIGDDGYRERFAKSDHGEMLPGGHYKNKMWVANTEEMMCIGIFGQTIHINRNTGTVIVKFSSFPEPADELMFANSFILLATISNSV
;
A
#
# COMPACT_ATOMS: atom_id res chain seq x y z
N MET A 1 -0.38 -9.90 17.45
CA MET A 1 0.02 -11.27 17.81
C MET A 1 -0.44 -12.19 16.69
N TYR A 2 0.43 -13.05 16.20
CA TYR A 2 0.06 -14.18 15.36
C TYR A 2 0.32 -15.43 16.21
N GLU A 3 -0.70 -16.25 16.44
CA GLU A 3 -0.60 -17.42 17.34
C GLU A 3 0.03 -17.08 18.70
N GLU A 4 -0.43 -15.99 19.32
CA GLU A 4 0.08 -15.48 20.62
C GLU A 4 1.55 -15.01 20.61
N GLU A 5 2.19 -14.90 19.45
CA GLU A 5 3.54 -14.36 19.30
C GLU A 5 3.57 -12.96 18.66
N GLN A 6 4.43 -12.09 19.19
CA GLN A 6 4.66 -10.75 18.64
C GLN A 6 5.77 -10.82 17.58
N ILE A 7 5.38 -11.04 16.32
CA ILE A 7 6.33 -11.21 15.20
C ILE A 7 7.19 -9.96 14.94
N VAL A 8 6.58 -8.76 15.04
CA VAL A 8 7.27 -7.46 14.93
C VAL A 8 6.74 -6.50 15.99
N PRO A 9 7.52 -5.52 16.49
CA PRO A 9 7.02 -4.57 17.48
C PRO A 9 5.79 -3.80 16.99
N LYS A 10 4.79 -3.59 17.85
CA LYS A 10 3.62 -2.76 17.51
C LYS A 10 4.02 -1.37 17.01
N GLN A 11 5.02 -0.76 17.64
CA GLN A 11 5.56 0.53 17.24
C GLN A 11 6.14 0.54 15.82
N TRP A 12 6.66 -0.59 15.34
CA TRP A 12 7.16 -0.71 13.96
C TRP A 12 6.01 -0.52 12.96
N ILE A 13 4.88 -1.20 13.19
CA ILE A 13 3.66 -1.09 12.38
C ILE A 13 3.11 0.34 12.46
N ASP A 14 2.94 0.87 13.67
CA ASP A 14 2.40 2.22 13.88
C ASP A 14 3.26 3.29 13.18
N SER A 15 4.58 3.20 13.32
CA SER A 15 5.50 4.15 12.70
C SER A 15 5.52 4.04 11.17
N THR A 16 5.30 2.85 10.61
CA THR A 16 5.21 2.62 9.16
C THR A 16 3.97 3.32 8.60
N ARG A 17 2.86 3.11 9.29
CA ARG A 17 1.53 3.59 8.92
C ARG A 17 1.36 5.10 9.08
N ILE A 18 1.87 5.66 10.18
CA ILE A 18 1.73 7.09 10.50
C ILE A 18 2.74 7.93 9.70
N GLY A 19 3.96 7.44 9.50
CA GLY A 19 5.02 8.20 8.83
C GLY A 19 5.36 9.52 9.54
N ASP A 20 5.92 10.46 8.79
CA ASP A 20 6.13 11.86 9.17
C ASP A 20 6.14 12.72 7.89
N ASP A 21 6.19 14.05 8.06
CA ASP A 21 6.16 14.99 6.93
C ASP A 21 7.39 14.84 6.02
N GLY A 22 8.54 14.46 6.57
CA GLY A 22 9.74 14.18 5.79
C GLY A 22 9.57 12.98 4.85
N TYR A 23 8.88 11.93 5.28
CA TYR A 23 8.53 10.80 4.40
C TYR A 23 7.57 11.22 3.29
N ARG A 24 6.54 12.02 3.61
CA ARG A 24 5.57 12.52 2.64
C ARG A 24 6.23 13.43 1.61
N GLU A 25 7.08 14.37 2.04
CA GLU A 25 7.80 15.28 1.16
C GLU A 25 8.74 14.55 0.21
N ARG A 26 9.52 13.57 0.70
CA ARG A 26 10.41 12.78 -0.15
C ARG A 26 9.63 11.93 -1.15
N PHE A 27 8.50 11.36 -0.74
CA PHE A 27 7.66 10.56 -1.60
C PHE A 27 6.99 11.41 -2.69
N ALA A 28 6.42 12.57 -2.32
CA ALA A 28 5.79 13.49 -3.25
C ALA A 28 6.75 14.01 -4.35
N LYS A 29 8.06 14.06 -4.07
CA LYS A 29 9.11 14.45 -5.03
C LYS A 29 9.65 13.30 -5.88
N SER A 30 9.20 12.07 -5.63
CA SER A 30 9.60 10.90 -6.42
C SER A 30 8.74 10.74 -7.67
N ASP A 31 9.18 9.90 -8.61
CA ASP A 31 8.42 9.53 -9.81
C ASP A 31 7.08 8.84 -9.51
N HIS A 32 6.80 8.54 -8.23
CA HIS A 32 5.57 7.91 -7.78
C HIS A 32 4.70 8.81 -6.90
N GLY A 33 5.09 10.08 -6.68
CA GLY A 33 4.33 11.01 -5.84
C GLY A 33 2.90 11.21 -6.32
N GLU A 34 2.70 11.25 -7.64
CA GLU A 34 1.37 11.42 -8.26
C GLU A 34 0.49 10.17 -8.14
N MET A 35 1.08 8.97 -7.99
CA MET A 35 0.34 7.72 -7.82
C MET A 35 -0.40 7.67 -6.48
N LEU A 36 0.19 8.27 -5.43
CA LEU A 36 -0.41 8.32 -4.08
C LEU A 36 -0.27 9.73 -3.48
N PRO A 37 -1.12 10.69 -3.88
CA PRO A 37 -1.08 12.05 -3.34
C PRO A 37 -1.24 12.07 -1.82
N GLY A 38 -0.30 12.70 -1.12
CA GLY A 38 -0.27 12.75 0.36
C GLY A 38 0.21 11.46 1.04
N GLY A 39 0.49 10.42 0.26
CA GLY A 39 1.05 9.16 0.73
C GLY A 39 2.54 9.23 1.04
N HIS A 40 3.08 8.10 1.47
CA HIS A 40 4.51 7.94 1.72
C HIS A 40 4.99 6.51 1.52
N TYR A 41 6.31 6.33 1.51
CA TYR A 41 6.94 5.01 1.50
C TYR A 41 7.84 4.83 2.72
N LYS A 42 7.62 3.77 3.49
CA LYS A 42 8.41 3.45 4.69
C LYS A 42 8.40 1.94 4.95
N ASN A 43 9.51 1.40 5.44
CA ASN A 43 9.64 -0.02 5.82
C ASN A 43 9.16 -0.99 4.74
N LYS A 44 9.48 -0.66 3.48
CA LYS A 44 9.11 -1.42 2.28
C LYS A 44 7.62 -1.44 1.92
N MET A 45 6.82 -0.59 2.57
CA MET A 45 5.39 -0.41 2.32
C MET A 45 5.12 0.91 1.60
N TRP A 46 4.20 0.86 0.63
CA TRP A 46 3.53 2.02 0.09
C TRP A 46 2.35 2.35 1.00
N VAL A 47 2.20 3.60 1.44
CA VAL A 47 1.17 3.99 2.40
C VAL A 47 0.36 5.11 1.77
N ALA A 48 -0.89 4.83 1.44
CA ALA A 48 -1.78 5.81 0.81
C ALA A 48 -2.33 6.80 1.85
N ASN A 49 -2.70 6.28 3.02
CA ASN A 49 -3.13 7.05 4.18
C ASN A 49 -2.87 6.20 5.44
N THR A 50 -3.25 6.69 6.62
CA THR A 50 -3.00 5.95 7.86
C THR A 50 -3.77 4.64 7.92
N GLU A 51 -4.86 4.41 7.20
CA GLU A 51 -5.57 3.13 7.24
C GLU A 51 -5.22 2.19 6.08
N GLU A 52 -4.59 2.69 5.02
CA GLU A 52 -4.33 1.93 3.79
C GLU A 52 -2.84 1.80 3.44
N MET A 53 -2.39 0.56 3.34
CA MET A 53 -1.02 0.20 2.97
C MET A 53 -1.00 -0.84 1.86
N MET A 54 0.08 -0.84 1.06
CA MET A 54 0.27 -1.75 -0.05
C MET A 54 1.71 -2.24 -0.18
N CYS A 55 1.86 -3.46 -0.66
CA CYS A 55 3.07 -3.94 -1.32
C CYS A 55 2.77 -4.02 -2.81
N ILE A 56 3.61 -3.41 -3.65
CA ILE A 56 3.45 -3.38 -5.10
C ILE A 56 4.63 -4.09 -5.74
N GLY A 57 4.35 -5.02 -6.65
CA GLY A 57 5.34 -5.71 -7.46
C GLY A 57 5.04 -5.56 -8.95
N ILE A 58 6.09 -5.57 -9.76
CA ILE A 58 5.99 -5.50 -11.22
C ILE A 58 5.10 -6.61 -11.79
N PHE A 59 4.59 -6.41 -13.00
CA PHE A 59 3.64 -7.31 -13.66
C PHE A 59 2.29 -7.46 -12.92
N GLY A 60 1.96 -6.51 -12.04
CA GLY A 60 0.63 -6.35 -11.45
C GLY A 60 0.41 -7.05 -10.11
N GLN A 61 1.47 -7.36 -9.36
CA GLN A 61 1.34 -7.97 -8.03
C GLN A 61 0.95 -6.91 -7.00
N THR A 62 -0.02 -7.20 -6.14
CA THR A 62 -0.39 -6.29 -5.04
C THR A 62 -0.85 -7.05 -3.81
N ILE A 63 -0.33 -6.66 -2.64
CA ILE A 63 -0.96 -6.94 -1.35
C ILE A 63 -1.52 -5.62 -0.87
N HIS A 64 -2.84 -5.48 -0.76
CA HIS A 64 -3.52 -4.29 -0.26
C HIS A 64 -4.10 -4.58 1.13
N ILE A 65 -3.93 -3.65 2.04
CA ILE A 65 -4.34 -3.75 3.45
C ILE A 65 -5.18 -2.51 3.76
N ASN A 66 -6.45 -2.71 4.09
CA ASN A 66 -7.35 -1.66 4.56
C ASN A 66 -7.75 -1.94 6.01
N ARG A 67 -7.20 -1.14 6.94
CA ARG A 67 -7.48 -1.29 8.37
C ARG A 67 -8.86 -0.80 8.77
N ASN A 68 -9.43 0.15 8.02
CA ASN A 68 -10.77 0.67 8.30
C ASN A 68 -11.83 -0.42 8.11
N THR A 69 -11.65 -1.30 7.12
CA THR A 69 -12.56 -2.42 6.83
C THR A 69 -12.02 -3.79 7.25
N GLY A 70 -10.87 -3.83 7.94
CA GLY A 70 -10.27 -5.09 8.41
C GLY A 70 -9.88 -6.06 7.29
N THR A 71 -9.63 -5.57 6.08
CA THR A 71 -9.47 -6.39 4.88
C THR A 71 -8.03 -6.46 4.41
N VAL A 72 -7.64 -7.63 3.90
CA VAL A 72 -6.41 -7.85 3.14
C VAL A 72 -6.76 -8.49 1.81
N ILE A 73 -6.34 -7.87 0.69
CA ILE A 73 -6.53 -8.39 -0.66
C ILE A 73 -5.17 -8.75 -1.25
N VAL A 74 -5.03 -9.97 -1.74
CA VAL A 74 -3.84 -10.43 -2.47
C VAL A 74 -4.20 -10.61 -3.93
N LYS A 75 -3.52 -9.88 -4.81
CA LYS A 75 -3.70 -9.92 -6.25
C LYS A 75 -2.40 -10.36 -6.93
N PHE A 76 -2.43 -11.52 -7.55
CA PHE A 76 -1.39 -11.97 -8.47
C PHE A 76 -1.82 -11.66 -9.91
N SER A 77 -0.88 -11.29 -10.75
CA SER A 77 -1.12 -10.98 -12.15
C SER A 77 0.12 -11.26 -13.00
N SER A 78 -0.05 -11.18 -14.31
CA SER A 78 1.03 -11.27 -15.28
C SER A 78 0.77 -10.24 -16.38
N PHE A 79 0.86 -8.96 -16.02
CA PHE A 79 0.70 -7.89 -17.01
C PHE A 79 1.71 -8.06 -18.15
N PRO A 80 1.39 -7.61 -19.38
CA PRO A 80 2.35 -7.69 -20.49
C PRO A 80 3.63 -6.90 -20.23
N GLU A 81 3.52 -5.74 -19.59
CA GLU A 81 4.63 -4.86 -19.23
C GLU A 81 4.82 -4.79 -17.70
N PRO A 82 6.06 -4.59 -17.21
CA PRO A 82 6.36 -4.63 -15.78
C PRO A 82 5.67 -3.52 -14.97
N ALA A 83 5.45 -2.36 -15.58
CA ALA A 83 4.94 -1.15 -14.92
C ALA A 83 3.86 -0.44 -15.77
N ASP A 84 2.91 -1.19 -16.33
CA ASP A 84 1.80 -0.61 -17.10
C ASP A 84 0.90 0.28 -16.23
N GLU A 85 1.03 1.60 -16.40
CA GLU A 85 0.37 2.61 -15.56
C GLU A 85 -1.15 2.46 -15.53
N LEU A 86 -1.77 2.22 -16.70
CA LEU A 86 -3.22 2.12 -16.80
C LEU A 86 -3.74 0.85 -16.11
N MET A 87 -3.04 -0.27 -16.28
CA MET A 87 -3.40 -1.52 -15.59
C MET A 87 -3.20 -1.42 -14.08
N PHE A 88 -2.18 -0.70 -13.61
CA PHE A 88 -1.98 -0.42 -12.18
C PHE A 88 -3.07 0.51 -11.64
N ALA A 89 -3.38 1.61 -12.32
CA ALA A 89 -4.46 2.52 -11.93
C ALA A 89 -5.81 1.79 -11.80
N ASN A 90 -6.17 0.97 -12.79
CA ASN A 90 -7.38 0.14 -12.74
C ASN A 90 -7.34 -0.88 -11.60
N SER A 91 -6.17 -1.46 -11.31
CA SER A 91 -6.01 -2.38 -10.18
C SER A 91 -6.23 -1.67 -8.84
N PHE A 92 -5.71 -0.46 -8.65
CA PHE A 92 -5.92 0.27 -7.41
C PHE A 92 -7.38 0.70 -7.22
N ILE A 93 -8.06 1.13 -8.29
CA ILE A 93 -9.50 1.42 -8.26
C ILE A 93 -10.30 0.16 -7.86
N LEU A 94 -9.99 -0.99 -8.46
CA LEU A 94 -10.63 -2.27 -8.13
C LEU A 94 -10.43 -2.63 -6.66
N LEU A 95 -9.19 -2.57 -6.16
CA LEU A 95 -8.84 -2.93 -4.79
C LEU A 95 -9.54 -2.00 -3.79
N ALA A 96 -9.52 -0.69 -4.03
CA ALA A 96 -10.23 0.28 -3.21
C ALA A 96 -11.75 0.00 -3.19
N THR A 97 -12.34 -0.26 -4.37
CA THR A 97 -13.79 -0.55 -4.50
C THR A 97 -14.19 -1.79 -3.71
N ILE A 98 -13.46 -2.89 -3.86
CA ILE A 98 -13.74 -4.14 -3.12
C ILE A 98 -13.54 -3.90 -1.62
N SER A 99 -12.43 -3.26 -1.22
CA SER A 99 -12.10 -3.07 0.20
C SER A 99 -13.12 -2.23 0.96
N ASN A 100 -13.85 -1.34 0.27
CA ASN A 100 -14.89 -0.49 0.86
C ASN A 100 -16.32 -1.06 0.71
N SER A 101 -16.47 -2.27 0.15
CA SER A 101 -17.76 -2.91 -0.08
C SER A 101 -18.16 -3.96 0.98
N VAL A 102 -17.26 -4.21 1.93
CA VAL A 102 -17.41 -5.15 3.06
C VAL A 102 -17.89 -4.46 4.33
#